data_AF-A0A444GPR7-F1
#
_entry.id   AF-A0A444GPR7-F1
#
_cell.length_a   1.000
_cell.length_b   1.000
_cell.length_c   1.000
_cell.angle_alpha   90.00
_cell.angle_beta   90.00
_cell.angle_gamma   90.00
#
_symmetry.space_group_name_H-M   'P 1'
#
loop_
_entity.id
_entity.type
_entity.pdbx_description
1 polymer ?
#
loop_
_entity_poly.entity_id
_entity_poly.type
_entity_poly.pdbx_seq_one_letter_code
_entity_poly.pdbx_strand_id
1 'polypeptide(L)'
;MEMDQSLNVYGEALQPCSERPRTGFFRDGCCNTGAQDVGSHTVCVEVTDDFLAFSKARGNDLTTPVPEFGFPGLKAGDRWCLCAARWLESQQADQAPRVHMTRTHLRALEVIPLELLRRYAADLN
;
A
#
# COMPACT_ATOMS: atom_id res chain seq x y z
N MET A 1 10.25 -17.31 -5.81
CA MET A 1 10.26 -15.88 -5.44
C MET A 1 10.74 -15.82 -4.01
N GLU A 2 11.76 -15.03 -3.73
CA GLU A 2 12.31 -14.90 -2.39
C GLU A 2 11.70 -13.64 -1.77
N MET A 3 11.13 -13.80 -0.58
CA MET A 3 10.47 -12.72 0.16
C MET A 3 11.50 -12.09 1.10
N ASP A 4 11.51 -10.76 1.16
CA ASP A 4 12.32 -10.03 2.14
C ASP A 4 11.78 -10.29 3.57
N GLN A 5 12.55 -9.92 4.60
CA GLN A 5 12.07 -10.05 5.98
C GLN A 5 10.80 -9.23 6.20
N SER A 6 9.73 -9.87 6.65
CA SER A 6 8.43 -9.25 6.95
C SER A 6 8.48 -8.33 8.18
N LEU A 7 9.14 -7.19 8.04
CA LEU A 7 9.27 -6.16 9.06
C LEU A 7 8.48 -4.92 8.66
N ASN A 8 7.85 -4.26 9.64
CA ASN A 8 7.18 -2.98 9.43
C ASN A 8 8.18 -1.80 9.47
N VAL A 9 7.70 -0.59 9.24
CA VAL A 9 8.54 0.64 9.23
C VAL A 9 9.24 0.97 10.56
N TYR A 10 8.91 0.28 11.65
CA TYR A 10 9.58 0.37 12.94
C TYR A 10 10.59 -0.77 13.18
N GLY A 11 10.77 -1.68 12.22
CA GLY A 11 11.62 -2.86 12.35
C GLY A 11 11.00 -3.99 13.18
N GLU A 12 9.70 -3.93 13.46
CA GLU A 12 8.96 -4.97 14.19
C GLU A 12 8.25 -5.92 13.21
N ALA A 13 7.64 -7.00 13.71
CA ALA A 13 6.88 -7.93 12.86
C ALA A 13 5.76 -7.22 12.06
N LEU A 14 5.71 -7.48 10.76
CA LEU A 14 4.70 -6.90 9.86
C LEU A 14 3.31 -7.47 10.15
N GLN A 15 2.34 -6.60 10.36
CA GLN A 15 0.94 -6.99 10.55
C GLN A 15 0.20 -7.12 9.21
N PRO A 16 -0.83 -7.98 9.11
CA PRO A 16 -1.65 -8.11 7.91
C PRO A 16 -2.32 -6.78 7.50
N CYS A 17 -2.27 -6.45 6.22
CA CYS A 17 -2.96 -5.28 5.66
C CYS A 17 -4.44 -5.59 5.40
N SER A 18 -4.75 -6.58 4.56
CA SER A 18 -6.13 -6.95 4.24
C SER A 18 -6.27 -8.38 3.71
N GLU A 19 -7.26 -9.10 4.23
CA GLU A 19 -7.68 -10.42 3.75
C GLU A 19 -8.91 -10.35 2.83
N ARG A 20 -9.66 -9.25 2.89
CA ARG A 20 -10.92 -9.05 2.16
C ARG A 20 -11.10 -7.56 1.81
N PRO A 21 -10.71 -7.13 0.59
CA PRO A 21 -10.07 -7.93 -0.46
C PRO A 21 -8.65 -8.36 -0.07
N ARG A 22 -8.23 -9.56 -0.49
CA ARG A 22 -6.89 -10.07 -0.21
C ARG A 22 -5.85 -9.28 -1.01
N THR A 23 -4.94 -8.63 -0.29
CA THR A 23 -3.94 -7.73 -0.87
C THR A 23 -2.53 -8.33 -0.87
N GLY A 24 -1.52 -7.50 -1.16
CA GLY A 24 -0.11 -7.88 -1.19
C GLY A 24 0.33 -8.35 -2.57
N PHE A 25 1.59 -8.08 -2.92
CA PHE A 25 2.20 -8.56 -4.17
C PHE A 25 2.13 -10.10 -4.26
N PHE A 26 2.40 -10.79 -3.15
CA PHE A 26 2.32 -12.24 -3.02
C PHE A 26 0.89 -12.77 -2.78
N ARG A 27 -0.12 -11.89 -2.70
CA ARG A 27 -1.51 -12.25 -2.34
C ARG A 27 -1.60 -13.04 -1.02
N ASP A 28 -0.79 -12.66 -0.03
CA ASP A 28 -0.76 -13.23 1.32
C ASP A 28 -1.48 -12.36 2.36
N GLY A 29 -2.06 -11.23 1.94
CA GLY A 29 -2.75 -10.28 2.82
C GLY A 29 -1.83 -9.27 3.51
N CYS A 30 -0.51 -9.38 3.33
CA CYS A 30 0.50 -8.50 3.89
C CYS A 30 1.17 -7.66 2.80
N CYS A 31 1.75 -6.52 3.15
CA CYS A 31 2.56 -5.72 2.21
C CYS A 31 3.98 -6.26 2.07
N ASN A 32 4.12 -7.59 2.06
CA ASN A 32 5.37 -8.27 1.82
C ASN A 32 5.85 -8.01 0.40
N THR A 33 7.17 -7.92 0.27
CA THR A 33 7.86 -7.59 -0.99
C THR A 33 9.11 -8.45 -1.16
N GLY A 34 9.80 -8.27 -2.27
CA GLY A 34 11.02 -8.99 -2.63
C GLY A 34 11.65 -8.41 -3.89
N ALA A 35 12.74 -9.00 -4.37
CA ALA A 35 13.44 -8.49 -5.56
C ALA A 35 12.57 -8.44 -6.83
N GLN A 36 11.53 -9.28 -6.94
CA GLN A 36 10.64 -9.32 -8.10
C GLN A 36 9.55 -8.24 -8.08
N ASP A 37 9.26 -7.64 -6.92
CA ASP A 37 8.25 -6.59 -6.78
C ASP A 37 8.86 -5.22 -7.09
N VAL A 38 9.09 -4.96 -8.38
CA VAL A 38 9.68 -3.69 -8.87
C VAL A 38 8.82 -2.48 -8.49
N GLY A 39 7.51 -2.68 -8.30
CA GLY A 39 6.58 -1.62 -7.87
C GLY A 39 6.70 -1.25 -6.39
N SER A 40 7.29 -2.12 -5.57
CA SER A 40 7.35 -1.97 -4.10
C SER A 40 5.96 -1.76 -3.50
N HIS A 41 5.10 -2.78 -3.57
CA HIS A 41 3.76 -2.80 -2.97
C HIS A 41 3.84 -2.92 -1.43
N THR A 42 4.48 -1.94 -0.81
CA THR A 42 4.94 -1.97 0.58
C THR A 42 4.14 -1.07 1.51
N VAL A 43 3.29 -0.18 0.97
CA VAL A 43 2.51 0.79 1.75
C VAL A 43 1.09 0.30 1.95
N CYS A 44 0.71 -0.04 3.20
CA CYS A 44 -0.66 -0.38 3.53
C CYS A 44 -1.48 0.89 3.70
N VAL A 45 -2.46 1.10 2.83
CA VAL A 45 -3.35 2.28 2.86
C VAL A 45 -4.79 1.86 3.10
N GLU A 46 -5.60 2.77 3.65
CA GLU A 46 -7.06 2.71 3.53
C GLU A 46 -7.49 3.69 2.43
N VAL A 47 -8.04 3.17 1.33
CA VAL A 47 -8.34 3.99 0.15
C VAL A 47 -9.59 4.83 0.35
N THR A 48 -9.63 6.00 -0.28
CA THR A 48 -10.79 6.91 -0.31
C THR A 48 -11.25 7.10 -1.76
N ASP A 49 -12.47 7.59 -1.95
CA ASP A 49 -12.99 7.87 -3.30
C ASP A 49 -12.12 8.92 -4.04
N ASP A 50 -11.67 9.96 -3.33
CA ASP A 50 -10.79 11.00 -3.89
C ASP A 50 -9.45 10.42 -4.35
N PHE A 51 -8.82 9.58 -3.52
CA PHE A 51 -7.57 8.91 -3.89
C PHE A 51 -7.78 7.97 -5.09
N LEU A 52 -8.86 7.20 -5.12
CA LEU A 52 -9.15 6.27 -6.21
C LEU A 52 -9.38 7.02 -7.54
N ALA A 53 -10.10 8.15 -7.51
CA ALA A 53 -10.28 9.02 -8.66
C ALA A 53 -8.95 9.62 -9.14
N PHE A 54 -8.13 10.12 -8.22
CA PHE A 54 -6.78 10.62 -8.53
C PHE A 54 -5.89 9.54 -9.15
N SER A 55 -5.84 8.36 -8.53
CA SER A 55 -4.99 7.24 -8.97
C SER A 55 -5.35 6.82 -10.39
N LYS A 56 -6.67 6.71 -10.67
CA LYS A 56 -7.18 6.40 -12.01
C LYS A 56 -6.79 7.45 -13.04
N ALA A 57 -6.89 8.74 -12.70
CA ALA A 57 -6.47 9.83 -13.58
C ALA A 57 -4.96 9.85 -13.85
N ARG A 58 -4.14 9.27 -12.96
CA ARG A 58 -2.69 9.05 -13.12
C ARG A 58 -2.32 7.71 -13.77
N GLY A 59 -3.30 7.01 -14.35
CA GLY A 59 -3.09 5.75 -15.06
C GLY A 59 -2.89 4.53 -14.15
N ASN A 60 -3.25 4.65 -12.86
CA ASN A 60 -3.28 3.54 -11.91
C ASN A 60 -4.73 3.26 -11.49
N ASP A 61 -5.49 2.60 -12.37
CA ASP A 61 -6.88 2.29 -12.09
C ASP A 61 -7.00 1.14 -11.07
N LEU A 62 -7.32 1.50 -9.83
CA LEU A 62 -7.58 0.56 -8.74
C LEU A 62 -9.08 0.26 -8.56
N THR A 63 -9.95 0.77 -9.43
CA THR A 63 -11.41 0.64 -9.30
C THR A 63 -11.98 -0.44 -10.22
N THR A 64 -11.38 -0.62 -11.40
CA THR A 64 -11.85 -1.60 -12.38
C THR A 64 -11.39 -3.02 -11.98
N PRO A 65 -12.30 -3.99 -11.80
CA PRO A 65 -11.93 -5.37 -11.52
C PRO A 65 -11.10 -5.97 -12.66
N VAL A 66 -10.10 -6.79 -12.31
CA VAL A 66 -9.32 -7.59 -13.26
C VAL A 66 -9.31 -9.05 -12.77
N PRO A 67 -10.34 -9.85 -13.11
CA PRO A 67 -10.53 -11.21 -12.62
C PRO A 67 -9.35 -12.15 -12.89
N GLU A 68 -8.67 -11.97 -14.02
CA GLU A 68 -7.51 -12.78 -14.43
C GLU A 68 -6.34 -12.68 -13.43
N PHE A 69 -6.25 -11.58 -12.69
CA PHE A 69 -5.25 -11.35 -11.63
C PHE A 69 -5.84 -11.45 -10.21
N GLY A 70 -7.08 -11.92 -10.09
CA GLY A 70 -7.82 -11.97 -8.82
C GLY A 70 -7.99 -10.60 -8.18
N PHE A 71 -8.01 -9.52 -8.97
CA PHE A 71 -8.19 -8.16 -8.47
C PHE A 71 -9.67 -7.76 -8.54
N PRO A 72 -10.35 -7.54 -7.41
CA PRO A 72 -11.79 -7.31 -7.40
C PRO A 72 -12.21 -5.86 -7.75
N GLY A 73 -11.25 -4.95 -7.92
CA GLY A 73 -11.52 -3.51 -7.84
C GLY A 73 -11.74 -3.07 -6.40
N LEU A 74 -11.24 -1.89 -6.05
CA LEU A 74 -11.33 -1.31 -4.72
C LEU A 74 -12.43 -0.26 -4.64
N LYS A 75 -12.94 -0.08 -3.43
CA LYS A 75 -13.85 1.00 -3.04
C LYS A 75 -13.33 1.68 -1.76
N ALA A 76 -13.85 2.87 -1.46
CA ALA A 76 -13.49 3.56 -0.22
C ALA A 76 -13.66 2.67 1.03
N GLY A 77 -12.68 2.74 1.93
CA GLY A 77 -12.59 1.93 3.14
C GLY A 77 -11.88 0.57 2.95
N ASP A 78 -11.63 0.13 1.72
CA ASP A 78 -10.79 -1.04 1.49
C ASP A 78 -9.33 -0.75 1.89
N ARG A 79 -8.67 -1.76 2.45
CA ARG A 79 -7.22 -1.69 2.69
C ARG A 79 -6.45 -2.39 1.59
N TRP A 80 -5.37 -1.76 1.13
CA TRP A 80 -4.57 -2.26 0.02
C TRP A 80 -3.09 -1.94 0.16
N CYS A 81 -2.24 -2.84 -0.30
CA CYS A 81 -0.81 -2.61 -0.43
C CYS A 81 -0.52 -1.86 -1.74
N LEU A 82 -0.23 -0.58 -1.61
CA LEU A 82 0.06 0.33 -2.71
C LEU A 82 1.57 0.38 -2.99
N CYS A 83 1.94 0.56 -4.26
CA CYS A 83 3.31 0.88 -4.65
C CYS A 83 3.80 2.14 -3.92
N ALA A 84 4.98 2.08 -3.29
CA ALA A 84 5.53 3.22 -2.56
C ALA A 84 5.66 4.48 -3.43
N ALA A 85 6.09 4.33 -4.69
CA ALA A 85 6.17 5.45 -5.63
C ALA A 85 4.80 6.06 -5.96
N ARG A 86 3.73 5.25 -6.03
CA ARG A 86 2.36 5.74 -6.29
C ARG A 86 1.77 6.45 -5.07
N TRP A 87 2.11 6.01 -3.86
CA TRP A 87 1.76 6.75 -2.65
C TRP A 87 2.49 8.10 -2.59
N LEU A 88 3.78 8.14 -2.93
CA LEU A 88 4.52 9.39 -2.94
C LEU A 88 4.00 10.37 -4.00
N GLU A 89 3.64 9.88 -5.19
CA GLU A 89 2.98 10.68 -6.24
C GLU A 89 1.66 11.30 -5.73
N SER A 90 0.82 10.52 -5.04
CA SER A 90 -0.42 11.07 -4.49
C SER A 90 -0.18 12.04 -3.34
N GLN A 91 0.85 11.83 -2.52
CA GLN A 91 1.24 12.77 -1.47
C GLN A 91 1.66 14.12 -2.05
N GLN A 92 2.49 14.13 -3.08
CA GLN A 92 2.94 15.36 -3.76
C GLN A 92 1.80 16.15 -4.42
N ALA A 93 0.66 15.50 -4.67
CA ALA A 93 -0.54 16.10 -5.19
C ALA A 93 -1.60 16.41 -4.12
N ASP A 94 -1.27 16.26 -2.83
CA ASP A 94 -2.19 16.41 -1.69
C ASP A 94 -3.42 15.47 -1.75
N GLN A 95 -3.25 14.29 -2.36
CA GLN A 95 -4.29 13.25 -2.55
C GLN A 95 -3.90 11.92 -1.87
N ALA A 96 -2.90 11.91 -0.99
CA ALA A 96 -2.44 10.68 -0.35
C ALA A 96 -3.48 10.12 0.64
N PRO A 97 -3.78 8.81 0.55
CA PRO A 97 -4.61 8.13 1.54
C PRO A 97 -3.84 7.94 2.84
N ARG A 98 -4.56 7.72 3.95
CA ARG A 98 -3.97 7.42 5.25
C ARG A 98 -3.24 6.07 5.22
N VAL A 99 -2.18 5.96 6.02
CA VAL A 99 -1.26 4.81 6.04
C VAL A 99 -1.38 4.05 7.36
N HIS A 100 -1.43 2.72 7.31
CA HIS A 100 -1.27 1.89 8.50
C HIS A 100 0.20 1.54 8.70
N MET A 101 0.83 2.12 9.72
CA MET A 101 2.27 2.05 9.95
C MET A 101 2.74 0.65 10.29
N THR A 102 2.03 -0.06 11.19
CA THR A 102 2.43 -1.43 11.60
C THR A 102 2.23 -2.48 10.51
N ARG A 103 1.51 -2.11 9.44
CA ARG A 103 1.17 -2.94 8.27
C ARG A 103 1.95 -2.54 7.01
N THR A 104 2.74 -1.46 7.09
CA THR A 104 3.58 -0.95 6.00
C THR A 104 4.97 -1.53 6.16
N HIS A 105 5.48 -2.16 5.11
CA HIS A 105 6.76 -2.87 5.12
C HIS A 105 7.95 -1.90 5.20
N LEU A 106 9.01 -2.30 5.89
CA LEU A 106 10.21 -1.48 6.13
C LEU A 106 10.81 -0.90 4.85
N ARG A 107 10.80 -1.69 3.77
CA ARG A 107 11.28 -1.31 2.44
C ARG A 107 10.57 -0.09 1.83
N ALA A 108 9.38 0.29 2.30
CA ALA A 108 8.74 1.55 1.91
C ALA A 108 9.66 2.77 2.19
N LEU A 109 10.52 2.67 3.21
CA LEU A 109 11.46 3.72 3.61
C LEU A 109 12.60 3.97 2.61
N GLU A 110 12.80 3.08 1.63
CA GLU A 110 13.71 3.33 0.50
C GLU A 110 13.18 4.42 -0.43
N VAL A 111 11.86 4.66 -0.42
CA VAL A 111 11.18 5.63 -1.30
C VAL A 111 10.58 6.79 -0.51
N ILE A 112 10.04 6.53 0.69
CA ILE A 112 9.26 7.51 1.46
C ILE A 112 9.88 7.68 2.85
N PRO A 113 10.29 8.90 3.26
CA PRO A 113 10.81 9.12 4.60
C PRO A 113 9.81 8.75 5.70
N LEU A 114 10.30 8.13 6.79
CA LEU A 114 9.46 7.71 7.92
C LEU A 114 8.59 8.86 8.46
N GLU A 115 9.19 10.04 8.63
CA GLU A 115 8.50 11.23 9.14
C GLU A 115 7.36 11.70 8.23
N LEU A 116 7.45 11.44 6.93
CA LEU A 116 6.37 11.74 6.00
C LEU A 116 5.22 10.74 6.20
N LEU A 117 5.51 9.44 6.28
CA LEU A 117 4.49 8.41 6.55
C LEU A 117 3.76 8.68 7.89
N ARG A 118 4.50 9.06 8.94
CA ARG A 118 3.91 9.35 10.28
C ARG A 118 2.85 10.44 10.24
N ARG A 119 2.98 11.46 9.39
CA ARG A 119 1.97 12.54 9.25
C ARG A 119 0.62 12.01 8.70
N TYR A 120 0.65 10.89 8.00
CA TYR A 120 -0.52 10.26 7.39
C TYR A 120 -0.99 9.00 8.14
N ALA A 121 -0.43 8.69 9.31
CA ALA A 121 -0.70 7.45 10.03
C ALA A 121 -2.17 7.31 10.49
N ALA A 122 -2.84 6.23 10.13
CA ALA A 122 -4.20 5.89 10.55
C ALA A 122 -4.26 5.18 11.91
N ASP A 123 -3.14 4.58 12.34
CA ASP A 123 -3.05 3.67 13.48
C ASP A 123 -2.14 4.17 14.61
N LEU A 124 -1.69 5.43 14.54
CA LEU A 124 -1.05 6.13 15.65
C LEU A 124 -2.09 7.04 16.31
N ASN A 125 -2.57 6.64 17.48
CA ASN A 125 -3.36 7.47 18.40
C ASN A 125 -2.43 8.17 19.39
#